data_AF-A0A522UG11-F1
#
_entry.id   AF-A0A522UG11-F1
#
_cell.length_a   1.000
_cell.length_b   1.000
_cell.length_c   1.000
_cell.angle_alpha   90.00
_cell.angle_beta   90.00
_cell.angle_gamma   90.00
#
_symmetry.space_group_name_H-M   'P 1'
#
loop_
_entity.id
_entity.type
_entity.pdbx_description
1 polymer ?
#
loop_
_entity_poly.entity_id
_entity_poly.type
_entity_poly.pdbx_seq_one_letter_code
_entity_poly.pdbx_strand_id
1 'polypeptide(L)'
;MKKSASWIMLVTSLGVSAWFFAGCGGGGDGAGGQATVTGSLKSFPSSDAKQIAQNAKANQGGVEVEIVGTDIRGTTADDGLFVLAGVPGGHHNVRFSRGTHQAALGVDVPTNGIVHLDGVHVSDADDISVEAHHTEIFDDHGNDGTNEVEHVGGNDDSYNGGTNEVEHAGGHT
;
A
#
# COMPACT_ATOMS: atom_id res chain seq x y z
N MET A 1 6.09 57.09 -20.69
CA MET A 1 5.93 56.01 -19.68
C MET A 1 4.46 55.64 -19.60
N LYS A 2 4.05 54.50 -20.16
CA LYS A 2 2.67 53.98 -20.06
C LYS A 2 2.74 52.61 -19.39
N LYS A 3 2.27 52.53 -18.15
CA LYS A 3 2.13 51.26 -17.41
C LYS A 3 0.81 50.64 -17.82
N SER A 4 0.84 49.55 -18.57
CA SER A 4 -0.33 48.69 -18.79
C SER A 4 -0.34 47.60 -17.71
N ALA A 5 -1.28 47.72 -16.77
CA ALA A 5 -1.60 46.67 -15.81
C ALA A 5 -2.32 45.54 -16.57
N SER A 6 -1.70 44.37 -16.64
CA SER A 6 -2.32 43.16 -17.16
C SER A 6 -3.13 42.53 -16.04
N TRP A 7 -4.45 42.52 -16.21
CA TRP A 7 -5.43 41.90 -15.31
C TRP A 7 -5.72 40.51 -15.89
N ILE A 8 -5.18 39.45 -15.30
CA ILE A 8 -5.46 38.07 -15.72
C ILE A 8 -6.40 37.42 -14.71
N MET A 9 -7.52 36.96 -15.27
CA MET A 9 -8.70 36.40 -14.63
C MET A 9 -8.41 35.21 -13.73
N LEU A 10 -9.06 35.22 -12.57
CA LEU A 10 -9.24 34.08 -11.68
C LEU A 10 -10.28 33.14 -12.31
N VAL A 11 -9.86 32.02 -12.91
CA VAL A 11 -10.78 30.93 -13.29
C VAL A 11 -10.97 30.05 -12.06
N THR A 12 -12.06 30.28 -11.33
CA THR A 12 -12.58 29.33 -10.34
C THR A 12 -13.32 28.22 -11.08
N SER A 13 -12.63 27.12 -11.36
CA SER A 13 -13.23 25.89 -11.84
C SER A 13 -13.94 25.19 -10.68
N LEU A 14 -15.24 25.44 -10.56
CA LEU A 14 -16.15 24.65 -9.74
C LEU A 14 -16.51 23.36 -10.50
N GLY A 15 -16.48 22.23 -9.79
CA GLY A 15 -17.32 21.08 -10.10
C GLY A 15 -16.66 19.98 -10.92
N VAL A 16 -15.98 19.06 -10.24
CA VAL A 16 -16.04 17.66 -10.67
C VAL A 16 -17.05 16.98 -9.77
N SER A 17 -18.20 16.68 -10.35
CA SER A 17 -19.26 15.90 -9.75
C SER A 17 -18.71 14.53 -9.34
N ALA A 18 -18.65 14.27 -8.04
CA ALA A 18 -18.47 12.93 -7.53
C ALA A 18 -19.76 12.13 -7.77
N TRP A 19 -19.95 11.68 -8.99
CA TRP A 19 -20.81 10.54 -9.28
C TRP A 19 -20.02 9.28 -8.93
N PHE A 20 -20.13 8.82 -7.69
CA PHE A 20 -19.80 7.46 -7.33
C PHE A 20 -21.08 6.75 -6.91
N PHE A 21 -21.91 6.40 -7.90
CA PHE A 21 -22.91 5.37 -7.76
C PHE A 21 -22.40 4.11 -8.46
N ALA A 22 -22.03 3.11 -7.67
CA ALA A 22 -22.13 1.66 -7.90
C ALA A 22 -21.19 1.03 -6.87
N GLY A 23 -21.68 0.53 -5.74
CA GLY A 23 -22.50 -0.67 -5.73
C GLY A 23 -21.59 -1.88 -5.59
N CYS A 24 -20.95 -2.03 -4.42
CA CYS A 24 -20.33 -3.30 -4.04
C CYS A 24 -21.47 -4.25 -3.65
N GLY A 25 -22.00 -4.95 -4.64
CA GLY A 25 -23.09 -5.89 -4.52
C GLY A 25 -23.16 -6.74 -5.78
N GLY A 26 -22.38 -7.81 -5.82
CA GLY A 26 -22.38 -8.75 -6.94
C GLY A 26 -21.34 -9.83 -6.76
N GLY A 27 -21.74 -10.95 -6.16
CA GLY A 27 -20.98 -12.20 -6.20
C GLY A 27 -20.72 -12.64 -7.63
N GLY A 28 -19.49 -13.03 -7.92
CA GLY A 28 -19.05 -13.54 -9.20
C GLY A 28 -17.83 -14.41 -8.99
N ASP A 29 -18.04 -15.72 -8.94
CA ASP A 29 -17.02 -16.75 -8.84
C ASP A 29 -16.09 -16.72 -10.06
N GLY A 30 -14.81 -16.37 -9.87
CA GLY A 30 -13.79 -16.51 -10.92
C GLY A 30 -12.53 -15.66 -10.74
N ALA A 31 -11.61 -16.12 -9.89
CA ALA A 31 -10.16 -15.84 -9.90
C ALA A 31 -9.70 -14.42 -10.27
N GLY A 32 -9.93 -13.49 -9.36
CA GLY A 32 -9.36 -12.14 -9.42
C GLY A 32 -10.06 -11.29 -8.38
N GLY A 33 -9.92 -11.68 -7.10
CA GLY A 33 -10.55 -10.90 -6.06
C GLY A 33 -10.07 -9.44 -6.09
N GLN A 34 -10.86 -8.58 -5.48
CA GLN A 34 -10.62 -7.15 -5.46
C GLN A 34 -10.05 -6.75 -4.10
N ALA A 35 -9.06 -5.88 -4.11
CA ALA A 35 -8.47 -5.28 -2.92
C ALA A 35 -8.70 -3.76 -2.89
N THR A 36 -8.34 -3.17 -1.76
CA THR A 36 -8.28 -1.72 -1.59
C THR A 36 -6.83 -1.29 -1.47
N VAL A 37 -6.43 -0.25 -2.20
CA VAL A 37 -5.13 0.42 -2.01
C VAL A 37 -5.39 1.75 -1.32
N THR A 38 -4.80 1.95 -0.15
CA THR A 38 -4.93 3.17 0.65
C THR A 38 -3.56 3.70 1.02
N GLY A 39 -3.46 4.99 1.29
CA GLY A 39 -2.19 5.55 1.72
C GLY A 39 -2.24 7.03 2.07
N SER A 40 -1.07 7.53 2.45
CA SER A 40 -0.85 8.94 2.77
C SER A 40 0.35 9.49 2.00
N LEU A 41 0.13 10.60 1.29
CA LEU A 41 1.17 11.34 0.59
C LEU A 41 1.76 12.40 1.51
N LYS A 42 3.08 12.35 1.74
CA LYS A 42 3.80 13.29 2.62
C LYS A 42 4.47 14.41 1.85
N SER A 43 5.00 14.11 0.67
CA SER A 43 5.60 15.10 -0.21
C SER A 43 5.37 14.77 -1.67
N PHE A 44 5.14 15.81 -2.47
CA PHE A 44 5.07 15.71 -3.92
C PHE A 44 5.65 16.98 -4.56
N PRO A 45 6.48 16.88 -5.61
CA PRO A 45 7.08 18.05 -6.24
C PRO A 45 5.99 18.98 -6.77
N SER A 46 6.24 20.29 -6.69
CA SER A 46 5.37 21.29 -7.28
C SER A 46 6.19 22.30 -8.06
N SER A 47 5.86 22.46 -9.33
CA SER A 47 6.39 23.52 -10.20
C SER A 47 5.61 24.82 -10.09
N ASP A 48 4.41 24.80 -9.49
CA ASP A 48 3.57 26.00 -9.36
C ASP A 48 3.92 26.74 -8.05
N ALA A 49 4.35 27.99 -8.17
CA ALA A 49 4.74 28.83 -7.03
C ALA A 49 3.60 29.04 -6.01
N LYS A 50 2.33 29.01 -6.44
CA LYS A 50 1.19 29.02 -5.50
C LYS A 50 1.11 27.74 -4.69
N GLN A 51 1.37 26.60 -5.34
CA GLN A 51 1.36 25.30 -4.69
C GLN A 51 2.62 25.09 -3.85
N ILE A 52 3.77 25.66 -4.19
CA ILE A 52 4.95 25.65 -3.30
C ILE A 52 4.63 26.37 -1.97
N ALA A 53 3.91 27.50 -2.01
CA ALA A 53 3.45 28.19 -0.81
C ALA A 53 2.39 27.42 -0.01
N GLN A 54 1.59 26.57 -0.67
CA GLN A 54 0.59 25.68 -0.03
C GLN A 54 1.21 24.37 0.49
N ASN A 55 2.21 23.82 -0.19
CA ASN A 55 3.02 22.68 0.24
C ASN A 55 3.82 23.02 1.51
N ALA A 56 4.28 24.27 1.63
CA ALA A 56 4.86 24.79 2.88
C ALA A 56 3.85 24.83 4.07
N LYS A 57 2.55 24.66 3.79
CA LYS A 57 1.45 24.51 4.76
C LYS A 57 0.94 23.07 4.90
N ALA A 58 1.65 22.07 4.36
CA ALA A 58 1.30 20.65 4.40
C ALA A 58 0.00 20.26 3.67
N ASN A 59 -0.42 21.01 2.65
CA ASN A 59 -1.52 20.56 1.78
C ASN A 59 -0.95 19.62 0.69
N GLN A 60 -1.26 18.33 0.77
CA GLN A 60 -0.89 17.32 -0.23
C GLN A 60 -2.10 16.85 -1.05
N GLY A 61 -3.18 17.63 -1.04
CA GLY A 61 -4.39 17.39 -1.81
C GLY A 61 -4.26 17.72 -3.29
N GLY A 62 -5.18 17.15 -4.07
CA GLY A 62 -5.28 17.41 -5.51
C GLY A 62 -4.23 16.67 -6.35
N VAL A 63 -3.55 15.66 -5.81
CA VAL A 63 -2.71 14.74 -6.58
C VAL A 63 -3.60 13.63 -7.11
N GLU A 64 -3.63 13.44 -8.42
CA GLU A 64 -4.36 12.33 -9.05
C GLU A 64 -3.57 11.04 -8.84
N VAL A 65 -4.27 10.00 -8.37
CA VAL A 65 -3.70 8.67 -8.10
C VAL A 65 -4.43 7.65 -8.98
N GLU A 66 -3.70 6.84 -9.73
CA GLU A 66 -4.26 5.92 -10.72
C GLU A 66 -3.56 4.56 -10.66
N ILE A 67 -4.31 3.48 -10.88
CA ILE A 67 -3.75 2.14 -11.10
C ILE A 67 -3.55 1.94 -12.60
N VAL A 68 -2.29 1.96 -13.05
CA VAL A 68 -1.94 1.85 -14.47
C VAL A 68 -2.44 0.52 -15.05
N GLY A 69 -3.10 0.60 -16.20
CA GLY A 69 -3.70 -0.56 -16.88
C GLY A 69 -5.13 -0.86 -16.44
N THR A 70 -5.73 -0.02 -15.60
CA THR A 70 -7.14 -0.10 -15.19
C THR A 70 -7.82 1.26 -15.31
N ASP A 71 -9.14 1.31 -15.14
CA ASP A 71 -9.90 2.57 -15.08
C ASP A 71 -9.97 3.16 -13.65
N ILE A 72 -9.25 2.58 -12.69
CA ILE A 72 -9.31 2.96 -11.27
C ILE A 72 -8.41 4.16 -11.02
N ARG A 73 -9.03 5.24 -10.55
CA ARG A 73 -8.35 6.48 -10.18
C ARG A 73 -9.08 7.21 -9.06
N GLY A 74 -8.32 8.06 -8.38
CA GLY A 74 -8.78 8.89 -7.27
C GLY A 74 -7.94 10.16 -7.18
N THR A 75 -8.20 10.94 -6.14
CA THR A 75 -7.45 12.18 -5.88
C THR A 75 -7.16 12.25 -4.38
N THR A 76 -5.95 12.68 -4.01
CA THR A 76 -5.59 12.87 -2.61
C THR A 76 -6.42 13.99 -1.99
N ALA A 77 -6.84 13.79 -0.74
CA ALA A 77 -7.44 14.82 0.10
C ALA A 77 -6.37 15.82 0.58
N ASP A 78 -6.79 16.95 1.17
CA ASP A 78 -5.89 18.03 1.62
C ASP A 78 -4.80 17.55 2.60
N ASP A 79 -5.07 16.48 3.37
CA ASP A 79 -4.13 15.82 4.28
C ASP A 79 -3.22 14.77 3.62
N GLY A 80 -3.35 14.61 2.30
CA GLY A 80 -2.59 13.65 1.49
C GLY A 80 -3.18 12.24 1.47
N LEU A 81 -4.32 11.99 2.14
CA LEU A 81 -4.94 10.66 2.15
C LEU A 81 -5.59 10.32 0.80
N PHE A 82 -5.49 9.06 0.40
CA PHE A 82 -6.19 8.52 -0.77
C PHE A 82 -6.66 7.10 -0.52
N VAL A 83 -7.75 6.71 -1.19
CA VAL A 83 -8.31 5.36 -1.16
C VAL A 83 -8.77 4.98 -2.57
N LEU A 84 -8.29 3.85 -3.06
CA LEU A 84 -8.67 3.24 -4.33
C LEU A 84 -9.25 1.86 -4.05
N ALA A 85 -10.55 1.68 -4.28
CA ALA A 85 -11.23 0.41 -4.08
C ALA A 85 -11.41 -0.34 -5.40
N GLY A 86 -11.60 -1.66 -5.32
CA GLY A 86 -11.88 -2.49 -6.49
C GLY A 86 -10.64 -2.85 -7.31
N VAL A 87 -9.44 -2.72 -6.73
CA VAL A 87 -8.17 -2.97 -7.44
C VAL A 87 -7.99 -4.47 -7.66
N PRO A 88 -7.84 -4.94 -8.91
CA PRO A 88 -7.55 -6.35 -9.16
C PRO A 88 -6.26 -6.79 -8.47
N GLY A 89 -6.21 -8.03 -8.00
CA GLY A 89 -4.97 -8.62 -7.50
C GLY A 89 -3.92 -8.80 -8.60
N GLY A 90 -2.66 -8.50 -8.29
CA GLY A 90 -1.53 -8.56 -9.21
C GLY A 90 -0.49 -7.47 -8.95
N HIS A 91 0.60 -7.50 -9.73
CA HIS A 91 1.62 -6.45 -9.69
C HIS A 91 1.16 -5.26 -10.55
N HIS A 92 0.93 -4.11 -9.92
CA HIS A 92 0.45 -2.89 -10.56
C HIS A 92 1.39 -1.71 -10.33
N ASN A 93 1.35 -0.73 -11.23
CA ASN A 93 2.00 0.56 -11.00
C ASN A 93 0.95 1.56 -10.52
N VAL A 94 1.13 2.09 -9.31
CA VAL A 94 0.36 3.21 -8.77
C VAL A 94 1.00 4.51 -9.26
N ARG A 95 0.32 5.23 -10.14
CA ARG A 95 0.79 6.49 -10.71
C ARG A 95 0.22 7.66 -9.92
N PHE A 96 1.10 8.54 -9.45
CA PHE A 96 0.78 9.82 -8.83
C PHE A 96 1.08 10.94 -9.81
N SER A 97 0.14 11.86 -10.03
CA SER A 97 0.31 12.96 -10.98
C SER A 97 -0.27 14.28 -10.49
N ARG A 98 0.48 15.36 -10.72
CA ARG A 98 0.03 16.74 -10.47
C ARG A 98 0.73 17.72 -11.40
N GLY A 99 -0.05 18.37 -12.25
CA GLY A 99 0.49 19.27 -13.27
C GLY A 99 1.38 18.53 -14.25
N THR A 100 2.66 18.93 -14.33
CA THR A 100 3.66 18.30 -15.22
C THR A 100 4.46 17.19 -14.56
N HIS A 101 4.32 16.98 -13.25
CA HIS A 101 5.05 15.94 -12.53
C HIS A 101 4.21 14.67 -12.43
N GLN A 102 4.84 13.54 -12.71
CA GLN A 102 4.25 12.22 -12.63
C GLN A 102 5.30 11.25 -12.09
N ALA A 103 4.92 10.40 -11.14
CA ALA A 103 5.76 9.33 -10.61
C ALA A 103 4.95 8.04 -10.49
N ALA A 104 5.60 6.89 -10.56
CA ALA A 104 4.94 5.59 -10.47
C ALA A 104 5.64 4.66 -9.46
N LEU A 105 4.85 3.97 -8.66
CA LEU A 105 5.31 2.98 -7.68
C LEU A 105 4.79 1.59 -8.06
N GLY A 106 5.68 0.60 -8.16
CA GLY A 106 5.28 -0.81 -8.28
C GLY A 106 4.74 -1.32 -6.95
N VAL A 107 3.54 -1.90 -6.96
CA VAL A 107 2.85 -2.42 -5.78
C VAL A 107 2.24 -3.78 -6.12
N ASP A 108 2.53 -4.78 -5.30
CA ASP A 108 1.87 -6.08 -5.34
C ASP A 108 0.55 -6.01 -4.56
N VAL A 109 -0.56 -6.08 -5.29
CA VAL A 109 -1.90 -6.03 -4.73
C VAL A 109 -2.40 -7.46 -4.50
N PRO A 110 -2.83 -7.83 -3.28
CA PRO A 110 -3.38 -9.16 -3.03
C PRO A 110 -4.72 -9.34 -3.74
N THR A 111 -5.14 -10.58 -3.97
CA THR A 111 -6.46 -10.85 -4.52
C THR A 111 -7.58 -10.52 -3.55
N ASN A 112 -7.36 -10.44 -2.24
CA ASN A 112 -8.35 -9.91 -1.29
C ASN A 112 -7.57 -9.23 -0.16
N GLY A 113 -7.98 -8.02 0.23
CA GLY A 113 -7.27 -7.31 1.30
C GLY A 113 -7.18 -5.80 1.12
N ILE A 114 -6.29 -5.22 1.93
CA ILE A 114 -5.94 -3.81 1.90
C ILE A 114 -4.42 -3.68 1.79
N VAL A 115 -3.96 -2.85 0.86
CA VAL A 115 -2.57 -2.39 0.80
C VAL A 115 -2.49 -0.99 1.41
N HIS A 116 -1.64 -0.84 2.41
CA HIS A 116 -1.32 0.42 3.08
C HIS A 116 0.01 0.96 2.56
N LEU A 117 -0.05 2.15 1.96
CA LEU A 117 1.09 2.94 1.47
C LEU A 117 1.24 4.17 2.37
N ASP A 118 1.90 3.98 3.50
CA ASP A 118 2.06 5.04 4.49
C ASP A 118 3.32 5.85 4.21
N GLY A 119 3.18 7.17 4.19
CA GLY A 119 4.32 8.05 4.08
C GLY A 119 4.94 8.08 2.68
N VAL A 120 4.14 8.19 1.63
CA VAL A 120 4.66 8.28 0.26
C VAL A 120 5.37 9.62 0.07
N HIS A 121 6.65 9.56 -0.30
CA HIS A 121 7.47 10.70 -0.66
C HIS A 121 7.83 10.62 -2.13
N VAL A 122 7.39 11.62 -2.88
CA VAL A 122 7.82 11.84 -4.26
C VAL A 122 8.75 13.03 -4.28
N SER A 123 9.97 12.83 -4.75
CA SER A 123 10.97 13.88 -4.96
C SER A 123 11.00 14.30 -6.43
N ASP A 124 10.97 13.32 -7.33
CA ASP A 124 11.04 13.47 -8.79
C ASP A 124 10.24 12.36 -9.48
N ALA A 125 10.22 12.32 -10.81
CA ALA A 125 9.47 11.32 -11.58
C ALA A 125 9.93 9.88 -11.31
N ASP A 126 11.24 9.71 -11.11
CA ASP A 126 11.88 8.42 -10.89
C ASP A 126 12.32 8.20 -9.43
N ASP A 127 12.09 9.19 -8.54
CA ASP A 127 12.49 9.13 -7.13
C ASP A 127 11.24 9.17 -6.22
N ILE A 128 10.78 7.97 -5.89
CA ILE A 128 9.65 7.71 -5.00
C ILE A 128 10.09 6.76 -3.88
N SER A 129 9.72 7.11 -2.65
CA SER A 129 9.95 6.28 -1.47
C SER A 129 8.68 6.21 -0.62
N VAL A 130 8.56 5.13 0.16
CA VAL A 130 7.42 4.90 1.05
C VAL A 130 7.98 4.60 2.42
N GLU A 131 7.52 5.31 3.45
CA GLU A 131 7.97 5.10 4.84
C GLU A 131 7.56 3.72 5.36
N ALA A 132 6.33 3.29 5.08
CA ALA A 132 5.88 1.95 5.41
C ALA A 132 4.92 1.38 4.34
N HIS A 133 5.14 0.12 4.01
CA HIS A 133 4.29 -0.66 3.12
C HIS A 133 3.83 -1.91 3.86
N HIS A 134 2.52 -2.06 4.05
CA HIS A 134 1.92 -3.23 4.68
C HIS A 134 0.70 -3.70 3.92
N THR A 135 0.49 -5.02 3.89
CA THR A 135 -0.65 -5.64 3.23
C THR A 135 -1.43 -6.45 4.26
N GLU A 136 -2.69 -6.11 4.43
CA GLU A 136 -3.67 -6.89 5.19
C GLU A 136 -4.40 -7.79 4.21
N ILE A 137 -4.36 -9.10 4.40
CA ILE A 137 -5.10 -10.06 3.58
C ILE A 137 -6.30 -10.51 4.40
N PHE A 138 -7.50 -10.34 3.83
CA PHE A 138 -8.71 -10.93 4.41
C PHE A 138 -8.84 -12.33 3.88
N ASP A 139 -8.22 -13.28 4.57
CA ASP A 139 -8.51 -14.67 4.34
C ASP A 139 -9.94 -14.96 4.81
N ASP A 140 -10.78 -15.48 3.92
CA ASP A 140 -12.04 -16.15 4.31
C ASP A 140 -11.75 -17.51 4.98
N HIS A 141 -10.69 -17.58 5.76
CA HIS A 141 -10.55 -18.63 6.75
C HIS A 141 -11.41 -18.20 7.92
N GLY A 142 -12.72 -18.48 7.77
CA GLY A 142 -13.52 -18.87 8.91
C GLY A 142 -12.65 -19.85 9.70
N ASN A 143 -12.15 -19.40 10.84
CA ASN A 143 -11.48 -20.23 11.82
C ASN A 143 -12.52 -21.24 12.29
N ASP A 144 -12.67 -22.33 11.54
CA ASP A 144 -13.40 -23.49 11.95
C ASP A 144 -12.60 -24.04 13.13
N GLY A 145 -13.24 -24.13 14.29
CA GLY A 145 -12.59 -24.50 15.54
C GLY A 145 -12.14 -25.97 15.58
N THR A 146 -11.38 -26.45 14.60
CA THR A 146 -10.76 -27.77 14.61
C THR A 146 -9.29 -27.63 14.98
N ASN A 147 -9.07 -27.43 16.28
CA ASN A 147 -7.85 -27.93 16.91
C ASN A 147 -7.94 -29.47 16.96
N GLU A 148 -8.13 -30.13 15.82
CA GLU A 148 -8.04 -31.58 15.67
C GLU A 148 -6.57 -31.92 15.55
N VAL A 149 -5.89 -31.98 16.70
CA VAL A 149 -4.68 -32.77 16.84
C VAL A 149 -5.11 -34.24 16.86
N GLU A 150 -5.42 -34.79 15.69
CA GLU A 150 -5.38 -36.23 15.47
C GLU A 150 -4.26 -36.57 14.46
N HIS A 151 -3.10 -36.93 15.02
CA HIS A 151 -2.40 -38.08 14.49
C HIS A 151 -1.86 -38.95 15.62
N VAL A 152 -2.60 -40.03 15.85
CA VAL A 152 -2.11 -41.27 16.42
C VAL A 152 -1.00 -41.80 15.52
N GLY A 153 0.16 -42.10 16.11
CA GLY A 153 1.27 -42.75 15.42
C GLY A 153 2.36 -43.08 16.42
N GLY A 154 2.20 -44.19 17.12
CA GLY A 154 3.22 -44.72 18.03
C GLY A 154 4.51 -45.04 17.29
N ASN A 155 5.60 -45.08 18.06
CA ASN A 155 6.66 -46.05 17.88
C ASN A 155 7.31 -46.26 19.23
N ASP A 156 7.00 -47.42 19.81
CA ASP A 156 7.84 -48.10 20.78
C ASP A 156 9.23 -48.26 20.16
N ASP A 157 10.28 -47.78 20.82
CA ASP A 157 11.60 -48.40 20.71
C ASP A 157 12.43 -48.10 21.97
N SER A 158 12.76 -49.19 22.63
CA SER A 158 13.58 -49.30 23.81
C SER A 158 15.00 -49.69 23.41
N TYR A 159 15.99 -49.14 24.11
CA TYR A 159 17.36 -49.67 24.32
C TYR A 159 18.34 -49.78 23.12
N ASN A 160 19.54 -49.19 23.25
CA ASN A 160 20.78 -49.88 23.70
C ASN A 160 22.09 -49.19 23.22
N GLY A 161 23.07 -49.10 24.12
CA GLY A 161 24.51 -48.93 23.84
C GLY A 161 25.08 -47.57 24.26
N GLY A 162 26.07 -47.41 25.13
CA GLY A 162 27.02 -48.34 25.73
C GLY A 162 28.35 -47.58 25.95
N THR A 163 28.79 -47.52 27.21
CA THR A 163 30.17 -47.40 27.75
C THR A 163 31.14 -46.25 27.36
N ASN A 164 31.72 -45.65 28.41
CA ASN A 164 33.07 -45.07 28.61
C ASN A 164 32.99 -43.65 29.19
N GLU A 165 33.65 -43.25 30.29
CA GLU A 165 34.77 -43.78 31.06
C GLU A 165 34.67 -43.26 32.51
N VAL A 166 35.04 -44.10 33.48
CA VAL A 166 35.30 -43.71 34.87
C VAL A 166 36.82 -43.56 35.00
N GLU A 167 37.33 -42.33 35.03
CA GLU A 167 38.71 -42.09 35.46
C GLU A 167 38.72 -41.78 36.96
N HIS A 168 39.17 -42.77 37.74
CA HIS A 168 39.39 -42.68 39.17
C HIS A 168 40.82 -42.18 39.41
N ALA A 169 40.93 -41.04 40.12
CA ALA A 169 42.19 -40.49 40.56
C ALA A 169 42.74 -41.23 41.80
N GLY A 170 44.01 -41.61 41.75
CA GLY A 170 44.82 -42.09 42.87
C GLY A 170 46.07 -42.79 42.32
N GLY A 171 47.31 -42.34 42.49
CA GLY A 171 47.89 -41.59 43.60
C GLY A 171 48.81 -42.52 44.40
N HIS A 172 49.98 -42.86 43.83
CA HIS A 172 51.05 -43.59 44.51
C HIS A 172 52.40 -42.97 44.15
N THR A 173 52.97 -42.23 45.10
CA THR A 173 54.36 -42.33 45.59
C THR A 173 54.45 -41.60 46.92
#